data_AF-A0A0F8XXD6-F1
#
_entry.id   AF-A0A0F8XXD6-F1
#
_cell.length_a   1.000
_cell.length_b   1.000
_cell.length_c   1.000
_cell.angle_alpha   90.00
_cell.angle_beta   90.00
_cell.angle_gamma   90.00
#
_symmetry.space_group_name_H-M   'P 1'
#
loop_
_entity.id
_entity.type
_entity.pdbx_description
1 polymer ?
#
loop_
_entity_poly.entity_id
_entity_poly.type
_entity_poly.pdbx_seq_one_letter_code
_entity_poly.pdbx_strand_id
1 'polypeptide(L)'
;MATSLIGSTALYGTIAGANNREDLVDVITLTDPFETPFFSMVQKGTATFTQHEWQTEGLQATATGGGTHYAEGATFSAALINDRTRLQNLCEIFRKDIQVSNTQRAVRPAGVSDEYLHQVQVAIKEIGRDVEVTLFQSIKESATGTTGAIRTMKNFKTFVTTNDFTTSSTAIGATGIDFSSTSFAVGENMFNDCLEQ
;
A
#
# COMPACT_ATOMS: atom_id res chain seq x y z
N MET A 1 -34.39 73.90 -25.15
CA MET A 1 -33.07 73.22 -25.07
C MET A 1 -33.37 71.76 -24.78
N ALA A 2 -33.07 70.87 -25.73
CA ALA A 2 -33.56 69.50 -25.75
C ALA A 2 -33.00 68.66 -24.60
N THR A 3 -33.88 67.98 -23.87
CA THR A 3 -33.55 66.93 -22.91
C THR A 3 -32.96 65.74 -23.66
N SER A 4 -31.67 65.49 -23.49
CA SER A 4 -30.99 64.33 -24.09
C SER A 4 -31.53 63.04 -23.46
N LEU A 5 -32.12 62.19 -24.30
CA LEU A 5 -32.55 60.84 -23.97
C LEU A 5 -31.34 60.02 -23.51
N ILE A 6 -31.12 59.88 -22.20
CA ILE A 6 -30.20 58.86 -21.67
C ILE A 6 -30.96 57.54 -21.78
N GLY A 7 -30.91 56.95 -22.97
CA GLY A 7 -31.29 55.56 -23.17
C GLY A 7 -30.34 54.70 -22.35
N SER A 8 -30.76 54.33 -21.14
CA SER A 8 -30.18 53.20 -20.43
C SER A 8 -30.49 51.96 -21.28
N THR A 9 -29.59 51.61 -22.19
CA THR A 9 -29.63 50.32 -22.86
C THR A 9 -29.35 49.30 -21.77
N ALA A 10 -30.41 48.72 -21.20
CA ALA A 10 -30.29 47.63 -20.24
C ALA A 10 -29.41 46.55 -20.86
N LEU A 11 -28.20 46.43 -20.34
CA LEU A 11 -27.18 45.53 -20.85
C LEU A 11 -27.57 44.12 -20.38
N TYR A 12 -28.40 43.45 -21.18
CA TYR A 12 -28.71 42.03 -21.02
C TYR A 12 -27.41 41.26 -21.27
N GLY A 13 -26.62 40.99 -20.22
CA GLY A 13 -25.42 40.17 -20.41
C GLY A 13 -24.30 40.22 -19.37
N THR A 14 -24.40 40.93 -18.24
CA THR A 14 -23.28 40.93 -17.25
C THR A 14 -23.47 39.97 -16.08
N ILE A 15 -24.62 39.30 -15.96
CA ILE A 15 -24.85 38.29 -14.93
C ILE A 15 -25.56 37.13 -15.62
N ALA A 16 -24.82 36.03 -15.82
CA ALA A 16 -25.26 34.71 -16.27
C ALA A 16 -26.70 34.67 -16.82
N GLY A 17 -26.86 34.84 -18.13
CA GLY A 17 -28.13 34.59 -18.77
C GLY A 17 -28.58 33.16 -18.48
N ALA A 18 -29.80 32.97 -17.99
CA ALA A 18 -30.39 31.66 -17.71
C ALA A 18 -30.51 30.75 -18.96
N ASN A 19 -30.16 31.27 -20.13
CA ASN A 19 -30.15 30.65 -21.45
C ASN A 19 -28.74 30.35 -21.98
N ASN A 20 -27.68 30.63 -21.22
CA ASN A 20 -26.32 30.30 -21.59
C ASN A 20 -26.14 28.77 -21.51
N ARG A 21 -25.60 28.16 -22.57
CA ARG A 21 -25.26 26.73 -22.53
C ARG A 21 -24.01 26.53 -21.67
N GLU A 22 -24.03 25.47 -20.87
CA GLU A 22 -22.89 24.94 -20.14
C GLU A 22 -21.76 24.61 -21.13
N ASP A 23 -20.53 25.06 -20.84
CA ASP A 23 -19.32 24.69 -21.58
C ASP A 23 -18.58 23.58 -20.82
N LEU A 24 -18.04 22.61 -21.55
CA LEU A 24 -17.32 21.48 -20.98
C LEU A 24 -15.88 21.49 -21.48
N VAL A 25 -14.94 21.37 -20.54
CA VAL A 25 -13.52 21.19 -20.86
C VAL A 25 -13.30 19.76 -21.35
N ASP A 26 -12.66 19.63 -22.51
CA ASP A 26 -12.43 18.37 -23.23
C ASP A 26 -11.21 17.57 -22.69
N VAL A 27 -10.94 17.65 -21.38
CA VAL A 27 -9.84 16.92 -20.72
C VAL A 27 -10.29 16.43 -19.35
N ILE A 28 -10.13 15.13 -19.11
CA ILE A 28 -10.29 14.53 -17.78
C ILE A 28 -8.91 14.41 -17.12
N THR A 29 -8.71 15.09 -15.99
CA THR A 29 -7.51 14.96 -15.15
C THR A 29 -7.78 14.02 -13.97
N LEU A 30 -6.89 13.05 -13.76
CA LEU A 30 -6.94 12.20 -12.57
C LEU A 30 -6.30 12.95 -11.38
N THR A 31 -7.08 13.26 -10.36
CA THR A 31 -6.61 13.97 -9.15
C THR A 31 -6.21 13.01 -8.02
N ASP A 32 -6.67 11.75 -8.08
CA ASP A 32 -6.38 10.77 -7.05
C ASP A 32 -4.93 10.29 -7.07
N PRO A 33 -4.33 10.00 -5.89
CA PRO A 33 -3.01 9.40 -5.83
C PRO A 33 -3.04 8.00 -6.46
N PHE A 34 -2.14 7.79 -7.42
CA PHE A 34 -1.99 6.53 -8.17
C PHE A 34 -0.58 5.93 -8.06
N GLU A 35 0.31 6.57 -7.30
CA GLU A 35 1.69 6.11 -7.13
C GLU A 35 1.75 4.92 -6.15
N THR A 36 2.57 3.93 -6.48
CA THR A 36 2.78 2.71 -5.69
C THR A 36 4.28 2.59 -5.36
N PRO A 37 4.80 3.35 -4.39
CA PRO A 37 6.24 3.46 -4.15
C PRO A 37 6.85 2.13 -3.72
N PHE A 38 6.22 1.38 -2.82
CA PHE A 38 6.77 0.11 -2.35
C PHE A 38 6.73 -0.96 -3.43
N PHE A 39 5.60 -1.13 -4.10
CA PHE A 39 5.44 -2.14 -5.15
C PHE A 39 6.33 -1.89 -6.38
N SER A 40 6.68 -0.63 -6.68
CA SER A 40 7.58 -0.29 -7.78
C SER A 40 9.05 -0.45 -7.44
N MET A 41 9.45 -0.22 -6.17
CA MET A 41 10.83 -0.32 -5.71
C MET A 41 11.27 -1.75 -5.41
N VAL A 42 10.34 -2.64 -5.03
CA VAL A 42 10.68 -4.03 -4.70
C VAL A 42 11.00 -4.86 -5.95
N GLN A 43 11.99 -5.76 -5.83
CA GLN A 43 12.32 -6.69 -6.90
C GLN A 43 11.16 -7.67 -7.16
N LYS A 44 10.89 -7.92 -8.45
CA LYS A 44 9.82 -8.83 -8.88
C LYS A 44 10.41 -10.19 -9.25
N GLY A 45 9.74 -11.25 -8.79
CA GLY A 45 10.08 -12.64 -9.09
C GLY A 45 8.83 -13.43 -9.49
N THR A 46 9.03 -14.55 -10.19
CA THR A 46 7.94 -15.44 -10.61
C THR A 46 7.80 -16.61 -9.65
N ALA A 47 6.60 -16.84 -9.11
CA ALA A 47 6.28 -18.06 -8.36
C ALA A 47 5.81 -19.16 -9.33
N THR A 48 6.32 -20.39 -9.18
CA THR A 48 5.93 -21.55 -10.01
C THR A 48 4.71 -22.29 -9.48
N PHE A 49 4.29 -21.99 -8.25
CA PHE A 49 3.16 -22.62 -7.59
C PHE A 49 2.37 -21.58 -6.77
N THR A 50 1.10 -21.87 -6.45
CA THR A 50 0.23 -20.95 -5.68
C THR A 50 0.73 -20.67 -4.27
N GLN A 51 1.56 -21.57 -3.73
CA GLN A 51 2.26 -21.43 -2.47
C GLN A 51 3.76 -21.39 -2.79
N HIS A 52 4.39 -20.26 -2.52
CA HIS A 52 5.82 -20.09 -2.66
C HIS A 52 6.48 -20.35 -1.32
N GLU A 53 7.40 -21.31 -1.28
CA GLU A 53 8.11 -21.72 -0.07
C GLU A 53 9.62 -21.56 -0.24
N TRP A 54 10.29 -21.17 0.82
CA TRP A 54 11.74 -21.12 0.92
C TRP A 54 12.21 -21.60 2.28
N GLN A 55 13.45 -22.08 2.36
CA GLN A 55 14.04 -22.56 3.60
C GLN A 55 15.04 -21.54 4.15
N THR A 56 15.04 -21.36 5.47
CA THR A 56 16.00 -20.55 6.21
C THR A 56 16.72 -21.41 7.24
N GLU A 57 17.99 -21.12 7.47
CA GLU A 57 18.83 -21.83 8.44
C GLU A 57 19.51 -20.78 9.33
N GLY A 58 19.46 -20.99 10.64
CA GLY A 58 20.12 -20.14 11.63
C GLY A 58 21.30 -20.86 12.27
N LEU A 59 22.40 -20.15 12.49
CA LEU A 59 23.53 -20.68 13.26
C LEU A 59 23.12 -20.94 14.71
N GLN A 60 23.78 -21.92 15.34
CA GLN A 60 23.65 -22.12 16.77
C GLN A 60 24.10 -20.88 17.54
N ALA A 61 23.41 -20.57 18.64
CA ALA A 61 23.81 -19.48 19.51
C ALA A 61 25.23 -19.73 20.05
N THR A 62 26.05 -18.67 20.10
CA THR A 62 27.37 -18.75 20.73
C THR A 62 27.19 -18.86 22.24
N ALA A 63 27.88 -19.79 22.90
CA ALA A 63 27.80 -19.95 24.34
C ALA A 63 28.37 -18.70 25.06
N THR A 64 27.50 -17.97 25.76
CA THR A 64 27.85 -16.80 26.58
C THR A 64 28.47 -17.26 27.91
N GLY A 65 29.63 -17.90 27.85
CA GLY A 65 30.32 -18.42 29.04
C GLY A 65 31.72 -18.96 28.76
N GLY A 66 32.23 -18.68 27.57
CA GLY A 66 33.38 -19.37 27.00
C GLY A 66 32.93 -20.08 25.73
N GLY A 67 33.57 -19.76 24.61
CA GLY A 67 33.32 -20.41 23.33
C GLY A 67 33.56 -21.92 23.39
N THR A 68 33.43 -22.57 22.23
CA THR A 68 33.70 -24.00 22.02
C THR A 68 35.20 -24.31 22.21
N HIS A 69 35.67 -24.21 23.45
CA HIS A 69 37.01 -24.58 23.84
C HIS A 69 37.00 -26.05 24.26
N TYR A 70 37.90 -26.82 23.68
CA TYR A 70 38.07 -28.22 24.03
C TYR A 70 39.51 -28.41 24.52
N ALA A 71 39.69 -29.21 25.57
CA ALA A 71 41.02 -29.63 26.00
C ALA A 71 41.66 -30.55 24.94
N GLU A 72 43.00 -30.60 24.90
CA GLU A 72 43.70 -31.57 24.05
C GLU A 72 43.28 -33.00 24.43
N GLY A 73 42.82 -33.78 23.44
CA GLY A 73 42.32 -35.14 23.64
C GLY A 73 40.82 -35.24 23.94
N ALA A 74 40.04 -34.16 23.83
CA ALA A 74 38.59 -34.20 24.02
C ALA A 74 37.89 -35.11 22.98
N THR A 75 37.00 -35.97 23.45
CA THR A 75 36.18 -36.85 22.61
C THR A 75 35.13 -36.04 21.85
N PHE A 76 34.92 -36.38 20.57
CA PHE A 76 33.87 -35.76 19.76
C PHE A 76 32.49 -36.11 20.31
N SER A 77 31.71 -35.09 20.64
CA SER A 77 30.27 -35.21 20.92
C SER A 77 29.50 -34.64 19.73
N ALA A 78 28.47 -35.33 19.28
CA ALA A 78 27.59 -34.81 18.23
C ALA A 78 26.81 -33.61 18.77
N ALA A 79 27.17 -32.41 18.30
CA ALA A 79 26.40 -31.21 18.60
C ALA A 79 25.04 -31.24 17.86
N LEU A 80 23.98 -30.72 18.50
CA LEU A 80 22.74 -30.47 17.79
C LEU A 80 22.98 -29.41 16.71
N ILE A 81 22.67 -29.76 15.47
CA ILE A 81 22.63 -28.83 14.34
C ILE A 81 21.20 -28.27 14.28
N ASN A 82 21.06 -26.97 14.03
CA ASN A 82 19.73 -26.38 13.86
C ASN A 82 19.09 -26.92 12.59
N ASP A 83 17.84 -27.37 12.69
CA ASP A 83 17.07 -27.75 11.52
C ASP A 83 16.69 -26.53 10.69
N ARG A 84 16.47 -26.76 9.38
CA ARG A 84 15.98 -25.74 8.47
C ARG A 84 14.52 -25.43 8.75
N THR A 85 14.20 -24.15 8.89
CA THR A 85 12.82 -23.67 8.99
C THR A 85 12.25 -23.39 7.60
N ARG A 86 10.99 -23.78 7.36
CA ARG A 86 10.30 -23.51 6.10
C ARG A 86 9.37 -22.31 6.25
N LEU A 87 9.63 -21.27 5.46
CA LEU A 87 8.79 -20.10 5.31
C LEU A 87 7.94 -20.23 4.05
N GLN A 88 6.78 -19.57 4.04
CA GLN A 88 5.80 -19.69 2.97
C GLN A 88 5.01 -18.39 2.75
N ASN A 89 4.64 -18.14 1.51
CA ASN A 89 3.69 -17.12 1.08
C ASN A 89 2.72 -17.67 0.02
N LEU A 90 1.51 -17.13 -0.07
CA LEU A 90 0.53 -17.47 -1.09
C LEU A 90 0.44 -16.39 -2.17
N CYS A 91 0.11 -16.80 -3.39
CA CYS A 91 -0.31 -15.88 -4.45
C CYS A 91 -1.80 -15.51 -4.30
N GLU A 92 -2.10 -14.21 -4.35
CA GLU A 92 -3.44 -13.63 -4.33
C GLU A 92 -3.84 -13.14 -5.73
N ILE A 93 -5.14 -13.07 -6.01
CA ILE A 93 -5.70 -12.62 -7.28
C ILE A 93 -6.37 -11.26 -7.07
N PHE A 94 -5.84 -10.23 -7.74
CA PHE A 94 -6.45 -8.91 -7.82
C PHE A 94 -7.29 -8.79 -9.09
N ARG A 95 -8.54 -8.34 -8.96
CA ARG A 95 -9.44 -8.12 -10.09
C ARG A 95 -10.31 -6.88 -9.88
N LYS A 96 -10.53 -6.13 -10.96
CA LYS A 96 -11.62 -5.17 -11.08
C LYS A 96 -12.35 -5.41 -12.38
N ASP A 97 -13.67 -5.55 -12.30
CA ASP A 97 -14.52 -5.79 -13.45
C ASP A 97 -15.05 -4.45 -13.98
N ILE A 98 -15.05 -4.29 -15.30
CA ILE A 98 -15.43 -3.05 -15.99
C ILE A 98 -16.43 -3.41 -17.09
N GLN A 99 -17.49 -2.64 -17.20
CA GLN A 99 -18.50 -2.83 -18.23
C GLN A 99 -18.98 -1.49 -18.77
N VAL A 100 -18.89 -1.31 -20.09
CA VAL A 100 -19.41 -0.14 -20.80
C VAL A 100 -20.39 -0.61 -21.87
N SER A 101 -21.54 0.05 -21.98
CA SER A 101 -22.53 -0.27 -23.00
C SER A 101 -22.06 0.17 -24.39
N ASN A 102 -22.47 -0.56 -25.43
CA ASN A 102 -22.14 -0.21 -26.81
C ASN A 102 -22.70 1.15 -27.24
N THR A 103 -23.83 1.56 -26.65
CA THR A 103 -24.41 2.89 -26.89
C THR A 103 -23.53 3.99 -26.29
N GLN A 104 -22.99 3.79 -25.08
CA GLN A 104 -22.08 4.75 -24.45
C GLN A 104 -20.75 4.88 -25.21
N ARG A 105 -20.27 3.79 -25.82
CA ARG A 105 -19.07 3.81 -26.68
C ARG A 105 -19.31 4.46 -28.05
N ALA A 106 -20.55 4.46 -28.53
CA ALA A 106 -20.93 5.06 -29.81
C ALA A 106 -21.23 6.56 -29.69
N VAL A 107 -21.69 7.01 -28.52
CA VAL A 107 -21.79 8.44 -28.21
C VAL A 107 -20.37 9.00 -28.11
N ARG A 108 -20.17 10.27 -28.51
CA ARG A 108 -18.90 10.98 -28.34
C ARG A 108 -18.87 11.64 -26.95
N PRO A 109 -18.26 11.02 -25.93
CA PRO A 109 -18.10 11.67 -24.63
C PRO A 109 -17.17 12.87 -24.76
N ALA A 110 -17.37 13.87 -23.91
CA ALA A 110 -16.42 14.98 -23.78
C ALA A 110 -15.16 14.47 -23.06
N GLY A 111 -13.99 14.85 -23.56
CA GLY A 111 -12.70 14.60 -22.92
C GLY A 111 -12.14 13.17 -22.95
N VAL A 112 -12.78 12.22 -23.64
CA VAL A 112 -12.30 10.84 -23.81
C VAL A 112 -12.56 10.34 -25.22
N SER A 113 -11.59 9.65 -25.83
CA SER A 113 -11.74 9.06 -27.17
C SER A 113 -12.46 7.70 -27.17
N ASP A 114 -12.21 6.85 -26.17
CA ASP A 114 -12.99 5.62 -25.88
C ASP A 114 -13.16 5.46 -24.36
N GLU A 115 -14.41 5.53 -23.90
CA GLU A 115 -14.78 5.39 -22.49
C GLU A 115 -14.32 4.05 -21.90
N TYR A 116 -14.32 2.99 -22.71
CA TYR A 116 -13.87 1.68 -22.24
C TYR A 116 -12.38 1.69 -21.92
N LEU A 117 -11.55 2.25 -22.79
CA LEU A 117 -10.11 2.33 -22.57
C LEU A 117 -9.77 3.21 -21.37
N HIS A 118 -10.51 4.31 -21.20
CA HIS A 118 -10.34 5.19 -20.04
C HIS A 118 -10.64 4.45 -18.73
N GLN A 119 -11.76 3.73 -18.65
CA GLN A 119 -12.08 2.94 -17.46
C GLN A 119 -11.07 1.81 -17.21
N VAL A 120 -10.56 1.16 -18.25
CA VAL A 120 -9.47 0.17 -18.14
C VAL A 120 -8.21 0.79 -17.54
N GLN A 121 -7.82 1.99 -17.98
CA GLN A 121 -6.66 2.69 -17.42
C GLN A 121 -6.85 3.05 -15.95
N VAL A 122 -8.05 3.51 -15.58
CA VAL A 122 -8.40 3.80 -14.18
C VAL A 122 -8.31 2.52 -13.35
N ALA A 123 -8.93 1.43 -13.80
CA ALA A 123 -8.91 0.16 -13.07
C ALA A 123 -7.51 -0.43 -12.89
N ILE A 124 -6.62 -0.29 -13.88
CA ILE A 124 -5.22 -0.72 -13.74
C ILE A 124 -4.51 0.08 -12.64
N LYS A 125 -4.72 1.39 -12.58
CA LYS A 125 -4.16 2.26 -11.52
C LYS A 125 -4.72 1.90 -10.15
N GLU A 126 -6.02 1.64 -10.06
CA GLU A 126 -6.67 1.22 -8.83
C GLU A 126 -6.17 -0.14 -8.34
N ILE A 127 -5.99 -1.12 -9.23
CA ILE A 127 -5.39 -2.42 -8.88
C ILE A 127 -3.97 -2.22 -8.33
N GLY A 128 -3.17 -1.34 -8.95
CA GLY A 128 -1.85 -1.00 -8.41
C GLY A 128 -1.91 -0.48 -6.97
N ARG A 129 -2.85 0.44 -6.70
CA ARG A 129 -3.08 0.97 -5.35
C ARG A 129 -3.59 -0.10 -4.38
N ASP A 130 -4.46 -0.99 -4.82
CA ASP A 130 -4.97 -2.09 -3.99
C ASP A 130 -3.85 -3.07 -3.61
N VAL A 131 -2.92 -3.36 -4.53
CA VAL A 131 -1.72 -4.15 -4.25
C VAL A 131 -0.85 -3.46 -3.19
N GLU A 132 -0.59 -2.15 -3.33
CA GLU A 132 0.18 -1.38 -2.36
C GLU A 132 -0.47 -1.43 -0.96
N VAL A 133 -1.78 -1.25 -0.86
CA VAL A 133 -2.52 -1.32 0.41
C VAL A 133 -2.42 -2.71 1.02
N THR A 134 -2.59 -3.78 0.23
CA THR A 134 -2.49 -5.15 0.72
C THR A 134 -1.11 -5.47 1.31
N LEU A 135 -0.04 -4.87 0.76
CA LEU A 135 1.34 -5.03 1.26
C LEU A 135 1.57 -4.39 2.65
N PHE A 136 0.73 -3.46 3.08
CA PHE A 136 0.84 -2.76 4.38
C PHE A 136 -0.33 -2.98 5.35
N GLN A 137 -1.46 -3.55 4.93
CA GLN A 137 -2.61 -3.76 5.79
C GLN A 137 -2.28 -4.70 6.97
N SER A 138 -2.99 -4.58 8.10
CA SER A 138 -2.76 -5.51 9.22
C SER A 138 -3.42 -6.88 8.97
N ILE A 139 -2.60 -7.93 9.10
CA ILE A 139 -2.90 -9.38 9.21
C ILE A 139 -4.06 -9.87 8.32
N LYS A 140 -3.72 -10.45 7.16
CA LYS A 140 -4.58 -11.47 6.54
C LYS A 140 -3.90 -12.82 6.69
N GLU A 141 -4.39 -13.60 7.66
CA GLU A 141 -4.13 -15.03 7.73
C GLU A 141 -4.37 -15.63 6.34
N SER A 142 -3.41 -16.39 5.81
CA SER A 142 -3.54 -17.10 4.54
C SER A 142 -4.65 -18.15 4.67
N ALA A 143 -5.87 -17.82 4.25
CA ALA A 143 -6.96 -18.78 4.28
C ALA A 143 -6.71 -19.88 3.24
N THR A 144 -6.25 -21.04 3.72
CA THR A 144 -6.11 -22.27 2.93
C THR A 144 -6.93 -23.36 3.61
N GLY A 145 -7.76 -24.08 2.86
CA GLY A 145 -8.37 -25.33 3.35
C GLY A 145 -9.91 -25.42 3.38
N THR A 146 -10.64 -24.40 2.93
CA THR A 146 -12.12 -24.46 2.86
C THR A 146 -12.61 -24.13 1.46
N THR A 147 -13.64 -24.85 0.98
CA THR A 147 -14.33 -24.54 -0.29
C THR A 147 -14.83 -23.09 -0.25
N GLY A 148 -14.36 -22.25 -1.18
CA GLY A 148 -14.70 -20.83 -1.24
C GLY A 148 -13.79 -19.88 -0.45
N ALA A 149 -12.74 -20.39 0.21
CA ALA A 149 -11.74 -19.54 0.85
C ALA A 149 -10.97 -18.70 -0.19
N ILE A 150 -10.92 -17.38 0.02
CA ILE A 150 -10.11 -16.46 -0.78
C ILE A 150 -8.67 -16.58 -0.30
N ARG A 151 -7.74 -16.87 -1.22
CA ARG A 151 -6.32 -16.87 -0.92
C ARG A 151 -5.84 -15.43 -0.74
N THR A 152 -5.26 -15.16 0.41
CA THR A 152 -4.68 -13.86 0.76
C THR A 152 -3.17 -14.01 0.93
N MET A 153 -2.43 -13.09 0.32
CA MET A 153 -0.98 -13.07 0.43
C MET A 153 -0.56 -12.55 1.81
N LYS A 154 0.57 -13.07 2.32
CA LYS A 154 1.23 -12.46 3.48
C LYS A 154 1.89 -11.16 3.04
N ASN A 155 1.85 -10.18 3.93
CA ASN A 155 2.35 -8.83 3.69
C ASN A 155 3.59 -8.52 4.52
N PHE A 156 4.20 -7.37 4.28
CA PHE A 156 5.49 -7.01 4.88
C PHE A 156 5.45 -7.06 6.41
N LYS A 157 4.41 -6.49 7.02
CA LYS A 157 4.21 -6.48 8.48
C LYS A 157 4.17 -7.89 9.08
N THR A 158 3.67 -8.88 8.33
CA THR A 158 3.60 -10.28 8.80
C THR A 158 4.98 -10.94 8.90
N PHE A 159 5.97 -10.47 8.14
CA PHE A 159 7.35 -10.99 8.17
C PHE A 159 8.22 -10.31 9.22
N VAL A 160 7.83 -9.13 9.72
CA VAL A 160 8.54 -8.44 10.81
C VAL A 160 8.00 -8.94 12.14
N THR A 161 8.80 -9.75 12.86
CA THR A 161 8.37 -10.37 14.13
C THR A 161 9.14 -9.90 15.35
N THR A 162 10.43 -9.54 15.21
CA THR A 162 11.31 -9.16 16.33
C THR A 162 11.58 -7.66 16.40
N ASN A 163 11.67 -7.00 15.25
CA ASN A 163 12.04 -5.59 15.15
C ASN A 163 10.78 -4.74 15.01
N ASP A 164 9.85 -4.91 15.94
CA ASP A 164 8.59 -4.17 16.01
C ASP A 164 8.52 -3.36 17.30
N PHE A 165 8.23 -2.07 17.17
CA PHE A 165 8.00 -1.20 18.32
C PHE A 165 6.51 -1.21 18.65
N THR A 166 6.16 -1.81 19.79
CA THR A 166 4.78 -1.80 20.30
C THR A 166 4.65 -0.74 21.39
N THR A 167 3.52 -0.03 21.43
CA THR A 167 3.26 1.13 22.31
C THR A 167 3.09 0.78 23.80
N SER A 168 3.77 -0.27 24.28
CA SER A 168 3.80 -0.67 25.70
C SER A 168 4.84 0.11 26.51
N SER A 169 5.71 0.91 25.89
CA SER A 169 6.67 1.77 26.59
C SER A 169 6.12 3.19 26.71
N THR A 170 6.06 3.68 27.94
CA THR A 170 5.62 5.03 28.29
C THR A 170 6.43 6.07 27.53
N ALA A 171 5.74 7.03 26.91
CA ALA A 171 6.37 8.15 26.22
C ALA A 171 7.33 8.93 27.13
N ILE A 172 8.56 9.15 26.65
CA ILE A 172 9.50 10.08 27.27
C ILE A 172 9.03 11.52 26.97
N GLY A 173 8.66 12.24 28.02
CA GLY A 173 8.84 13.69 28.15
C GLY A 173 8.16 14.59 27.11
N ALA A 174 6.88 14.89 27.30
CA ALA A 174 6.29 16.14 26.82
C ALA A 174 5.28 16.67 27.84
N THR A 175 5.78 17.32 28.88
CA THR A 175 4.94 18.16 29.74
C THR A 175 4.48 19.36 28.91
N GLY A 176 3.25 19.34 28.39
CA GLY A 176 2.58 20.54 27.89
C GLY A 176 2.14 20.57 26.43
N ILE A 177 2.02 19.43 25.73
CA ILE A 177 1.33 19.41 24.42
C ILE A 177 0.36 18.23 24.44
N ASP A 178 -0.92 18.55 24.29
CA ASP A 178 -2.05 17.64 24.39
C ASP A 178 -2.04 16.64 23.22
N PHE A 179 -1.25 15.60 23.40
CA PHE A 179 -1.10 14.53 22.46
C PHE A 179 -1.61 13.28 23.17
N SER A 180 -2.75 12.80 22.68
CA SER A 180 -3.42 11.59 23.15
C SER A 180 -2.39 10.49 23.42
N SER A 181 -2.55 9.71 24.48
CA SER A 181 -1.73 8.54 24.84
C SER A 181 -1.66 7.45 23.75
N THR A 182 -2.33 7.65 22.61
CA THR A 182 -2.35 6.82 21.41
C THR A 182 -1.55 7.40 20.25
N SER A 183 -0.99 8.59 20.43
CA SER A 183 -0.14 9.25 19.46
C SER A 183 1.24 9.32 20.11
N PHE A 184 2.31 8.90 19.41
CA PHE A 184 3.70 9.08 19.85
C PHE A 184 4.43 9.94 18.80
N ALA A 185 5.21 10.93 19.24
CA ALA A 185 5.99 11.75 18.33
C ALA A 185 7.18 10.89 17.94
N VAL A 186 7.27 10.51 16.67
CA VAL A 186 8.37 9.66 16.21
C VAL A 186 9.69 10.37 16.50
N GLY A 187 10.47 9.82 17.44
CA GLY A 187 11.70 10.41 17.94
C GLY A 187 12.93 9.62 17.52
N GLU A 188 14.10 10.26 17.53
CA GLU A 188 15.40 9.66 17.18
C GLU A 188 15.66 8.36 17.94
N ASN A 189 15.28 8.29 19.23
CA ASN A 189 15.43 7.09 20.03
C ASN A 189 14.69 5.88 19.43
N MET A 190 13.51 6.05 18.84
CA MET A 190 12.80 4.95 18.20
C MET A 190 13.54 4.42 16.98
N PHE A 191 14.20 5.31 16.22
CA PHE A 191 15.01 4.92 15.08
C PHE A 191 16.27 4.21 15.54
N ASN A 192 16.92 4.69 16.61
CA ASN A 192 18.11 4.08 17.17
C ASN A 192 17.80 2.70 17.78
N ASP A 193 16.69 2.55 18.53
CA ASP A 193 16.26 1.26 19.09
C ASP A 193 15.97 0.20 18.00
N CYS A 194 15.46 0.63 16.85
CA CYS A 194 15.26 -0.23 15.68
C CYS A 194 16.56 -0.56 14.93
N LEU A 195 17.60 0.27 15.06
CA LEU A 195 18.89 0.11 14.35
C LEU A 195 19.98 -0.59 15.18
N GLU A 196 19.90 -0.54 16.52
CA GLU A 196 20.93 -1.04 17.44
C GLU A 196 20.77 -2.53 17.84
N GLN A 197 19.98 -3.32 17.10
CA GLN A 197 19.84 -4.78 17.30
C GLN A 197 20.78 -5.60 16.42
#